data_AF-A0A2D3W997-F1
#
_entry.id   AF-A0A2D3W997-F1
#
_cell.length_a   1.000
_cell.length_b   1.000
_cell.length_c   1.000
_cell.angle_alpha   90.00
_cell.angle_beta   90.00
_cell.angle_gamma   90.00
#
_symmetry.space_group_name_H-M   'P 1'
#
loop_
_entity.id
_entity.type
_entity.pdbx_description
1 polymer ?
#
loop_
_entity_poly.entity_id
_entity_poly.type
_entity_poly.pdbx_seq_one_letter_code
_entity_poly.pdbx_strand_id
1 'polypeptide(L)'
;MKERVECYLVKFFIYFLGLLPKTVIYKFTHFLAMTFFKFEKRRSSLTLKNLALAFPDKSEQEIYELAKKTYTSLSISIAEIIMMFNDRIDIEQMIENKEESLATLRTLIQNNQNGTIFITAHFQTGNFWHNFCQKMDFL
;
A
#
# COMPACT_ATOMS: atom_id res chain seq x y z
N MET A 1 5.40 -29.33 -0.59
CA MET A 1 4.00 -29.57 -0.14
C MET A 1 3.52 -28.56 0.91
N LYS A 2 4.29 -28.30 2.00
CA LYS A 2 3.93 -27.28 3.02
C LYS A 2 3.63 -25.90 2.45
N GLU A 3 4.48 -25.39 1.56
CA GLU A 3 4.34 -24.06 0.94
C GLU A 3 3.04 -23.89 0.15
N ARG A 4 2.52 -24.96 -0.47
CA ARG A 4 1.24 -24.91 -1.21
C ARG A 4 0.06 -24.81 -0.25
N VAL A 5 0.09 -25.57 0.85
CA VAL A 5 -0.97 -25.56 1.87
C VAL A 5 -1.03 -24.19 2.56
N GLU A 6 0.12 -23.61 2.91
CA GLU A 6 0.20 -22.26 3.47
C GLU A 6 -0.37 -21.21 2.51
N CYS A 7 -0.05 -21.32 1.21
CA CYS A 7 -0.62 -20.42 0.19
C CYS A 7 -2.15 -20.55 0.09
N TYR A 8 -2.69 -21.78 0.07
CA TYR A 8 -4.13 -22.00 0.04
C TYR A 8 -4.83 -21.49 1.31
N LEU A 9 -4.22 -21.69 2.48
CA LEU A 9 -4.75 -21.17 3.74
C LEU A 9 -4.81 -19.64 3.73
N VAL A 10 -3.73 -18.97 3.32
CA VAL A 10 -3.69 -17.51 3.21
C VAL A 10 -4.76 -17.01 2.24
N LYS A 11 -4.88 -17.63 1.05
CA LYS A 11 -5.92 -17.27 0.07
C LYS A 11 -7.32 -17.46 0.63
N PHE A 12 -7.56 -18.56 1.34
CA PHE A 12 -8.82 -18.83 2.02
C PHE A 12 -9.14 -17.71 3.02
N PHE A 13 -8.22 -17.36 3.92
CA PHE A 13 -8.44 -16.27 4.88
C PHE A 13 -8.68 -14.92 4.21
N ILE A 14 -7.92 -14.58 3.16
CA ILE A 14 -8.11 -13.33 2.41
C ILE A 14 -9.49 -13.29 1.76
N TYR A 15 -9.94 -14.40 1.17
CA TYR A 15 -11.27 -14.50 0.58
C TYR A 15 -12.37 -14.27 1.63
N PHE A 16 -12.30 -14.98 2.76
CA PHE A 16 -13.28 -14.84 3.84
C PHE A 16 -13.29 -13.43 4.46
N LEU A 17 -12.12 -12.81 4.64
CA LEU A 17 -12.03 -11.42 5.11
C LEU A 17 -12.66 -10.44 4.11
N GLY A 18 -12.54 -10.69 2.82
CA GLY A 18 -13.12 -9.84 1.76
C GLY A 18 -14.64 -9.92 1.64
N LEU A 19 -15.29 -10.92 2.24
CA LEU A 19 -16.75 -10.99 2.33
C LEU A 19 -17.32 -9.95 3.31
N LEU A 20 -16.52 -9.47 4.26
CA LEU A 20 -16.95 -8.50 5.27
C LEU A 20 -17.26 -7.11 4.66
N PRO A 21 -18.08 -6.28 5.33
CA PRO A 21 -18.28 -4.90 4.93
C PRO A 21 -16.96 -4.10 4.93
N LYS A 22 -16.79 -3.17 3.98
CA LYS A 22 -15.54 -2.36 3.84
C LYS A 22 -15.09 -1.73 5.15
N THR A 23 -16.03 -1.13 5.89
CA THR A 23 -15.76 -0.50 7.19
C THR A 23 -15.22 -1.48 8.23
N VAL A 24 -15.66 -2.74 8.20
CA VAL A 24 -15.18 -3.79 9.11
C VAL A 24 -13.76 -4.18 8.72
N ILE A 25 -13.45 -4.33 7.43
CA ILE A 25 -12.11 -4.65 6.95
C ILE A 25 -11.11 -3.56 7.38
N TYR A 26 -11.42 -2.29 7.15
CA TYR A 26 -10.55 -1.18 7.57
C TYR A 26 -10.33 -1.14 9.09
N LYS A 27 -11.39 -1.32 9.89
CA LYS A 27 -11.26 -1.36 11.35
C LYS A 27 -10.43 -2.54 11.82
N PHE A 28 -10.62 -3.71 11.19
CA PHE A 28 -9.90 -4.93 11.53
C PHE A 28 -8.41 -4.83 11.21
N THR A 29 -8.05 -4.37 10.01
CA THR A 29 -6.64 -4.20 9.64
C THR A 29 -5.97 -3.11 10.47
N HIS A 30 -6.68 -2.03 10.80
CA HIS A 30 -6.17 -0.98 11.68
C HIS A 30 -5.89 -1.52 13.08
N PHE A 31 -6.84 -2.26 13.66
CA PHE A 31 -6.67 -2.92 14.95
C PHE A 31 -5.47 -3.87 14.96
N LEU A 32 -5.33 -4.71 13.92
CA LEU A 32 -4.17 -5.58 13.75
C LEU A 32 -2.87 -4.78 13.68
N ALA A 33 -2.79 -3.75 12.83
CA ALA A 33 -1.58 -2.96 12.67
C ALA A 33 -1.17 -2.27 13.98
N MET A 34 -2.11 -1.72 14.74
CA MET A 34 -1.83 -1.12 16.05
C MET A 34 -1.40 -2.17 17.09
N THR A 35 -1.98 -3.37 17.03
CA THR A 35 -1.57 -4.51 17.86
C THR A 35 -0.14 -4.93 17.54
N PHE A 36 0.20 -5.08 16.26
CA PHE A 36 1.57 -5.35 15.82
C PHE A 36 2.53 -4.25 16.24
N PHE A 37 2.16 -2.98 16.08
CA PHE A 37 2.99 -1.86 16.52
C PHE A 37 3.29 -1.92 18.03
N LYS A 38 2.31 -2.33 18.84
CA LYS A 38 2.46 -2.45 20.30
C LYS A 38 3.29 -3.66 20.73
N PHE A 39 3.10 -4.82 20.09
CA PHE A 39 3.67 -6.09 20.57
C PHE A 39 4.94 -6.53 19.82
N GLU A 40 5.07 -6.27 18.51
CA GLU A 40 6.24 -6.63 17.71
C GLU A 40 7.34 -5.57 17.84
N LYS A 41 7.99 -5.55 19.00
CA LYS A 41 8.97 -4.52 19.37
C LYS A 41 10.12 -4.36 18.37
N ARG A 42 10.54 -5.44 17.70
CA ARG A 42 11.65 -5.41 16.73
C ARG A 42 11.33 -4.56 15.51
N ARG A 43 10.11 -4.68 14.96
CA ARG A 43 9.70 -3.89 13.78
C ARG A 43 9.38 -2.46 14.19
N SER A 44 8.68 -2.27 15.31
CA SER A 44 8.34 -0.94 15.80
C SER A 44 9.57 -0.10 16.16
N SER A 45 10.58 -0.70 16.80
CA SER A 45 11.82 0.01 17.13
C SER A 45 12.63 0.39 15.89
N LEU A 46 12.65 -0.49 14.88
CA LEU A 46 13.29 -0.18 13.60
C LEU A 46 12.58 0.96 12.88
N THR A 47 11.23 0.98 12.88
CA THR A 47 10.46 2.09 12.32
C THR A 47 10.79 3.40 13.03
N LEU A 48 10.79 3.42 14.36
CA LEU A 48 11.12 4.61 15.15
C LEU A 48 12.54 5.10 14.85
N LYS A 49 13.52 4.20 14.81
CA LYS A 49 14.92 4.52 14.48
C LYS A 49 15.04 5.12 13.07
N ASN A 50 14.39 4.51 12.08
CA ASN A 50 14.45 5.00 10.70
C ASN A 50 13.79 6.37 10.56
N LEU A 51 12.66 6.60 11.24
CA LEU A 51 11.99 7.90 11.24
C LEU A 51 12.83 8.98 11.94
N ALA A 52 13.46 8.66 13.07
CA ALA A 52 14.36 9.60 13.75
C ALA A 52 15.57 9.98 12.88
N LEU A 53 16.12 9.03 12.11
CA LEU A 53 17.19 9.31 11.15
C LEU A 53 16.72 10.14 9.95
N ALA A 54 15.50 9.91 9.47
CA ALA A 54 14.93 10.64 8.33
C ALA A 54 14.45 12.05 8.70
N PHE A 55 14.05 12.26 9.96
CA PHE A 55 13.50 13.52 10.47
C PHE A 55 14.21 13.94 11.77
N PRO A 56 15.47 14.38 11.69
CA PRO A 56 16.29 14.68 12.87
C PRO A 56 15.76 15.87 13.69
N ASP A 57 14.99 16.77 13.08
CA ASP A 57 14.44 17.96 13.74
C ASP A 57 13.17 17.67 14.57
N LYS A 58 12.66 16.44 14.54
CA LYS A 58 11.44 16.05 15.26
C LYS A 58 11.74 15.49 16.64
N SER A 59 10.89 15.85 17.59
CA SER A 59 10.91 15.25 18.93
C SER A 59 10.54 13.76 18.91
N GLU A 60 10.96 13.01 19.93
CA GLU A 60 10.62 11.59 20.06
C GLU A 60 9.10 11.33 20.04
N GLN A 61 8.32 12.24 20.62
CA GLN A 61 6.86 12.15 20.62
C GLN A 61 6.27 12.33 19.21
N GLU A 62 6.79 13.28 18.44
CA GLU A 62 6.39 13.45 17.04
C GLU A 62 6.77 12.25 16.18
N ILE A 63 7.97 11.69 16.39
CA ILE A 63 8.41 10.47 15.72
C ILE A 63 7.50 9.30 16.07
N TYR A 64 7.09 9.17 17.32
CA TYR A 64 6.17 8.11 17.76
C TYR A 64 4.79 8.25 17.12
N GLU A 65 4.21 9.45 17.07
CA GLU A 65 2.94 9.68 16.39
C GLU A 65 3.05 9.51 14.87
N LEU A 66 4.19 9.88 14.28
CA LEU A 66 4.45 9.61 12.87
C LEU A 66 4.54 8.11 12.59
N ALA A 67 5.19 7.33 13.46
CA ALA A 67 5.24 5.88 13.35
C ALA A 67 3.84 5.24 13.40
N LYS A 68 2.97 5.69 14.31
CA LYS A 68 1.56 5.24 14.36
C LYS A 68 0.81 5.58 13.08
N LYS A 69 1.03 6.78 12.51
CA LYS A 69 0.47 7.15 11.20
C LYS A 69 0.99 6.25 10.09
N THR A 70 2.28 5.90 10.08
CA THR A 70 2.85 4.93 9.12
C THR A 70 2.17 3.57 9.21
N TYR A 71 1.94 3.05 10.42
CA TYR A 71 1.22 1.77 10.59
C TYR A 71 -0.26 1.89 10.23
N THR A 72 -0.86 3.06 10.41
CA THR A 72 -2.23 3.34 9.94
C THR A 72 -2.30 3.31 8.41
N SER A 73 -1.38 3.99 7.72
CA SER A 73 -1.25 3.93 6.26
C SER A 73 -1.03 2.49 5.76
N LEU A 74 -0.17 1.71 6.43
CA LEU A 74 0.04 0.30 6.13
C LEU A 74 -1.25 -0.51 6.28
N SER A 75 -2.04 -0.25 7.32
CA SER A 75 -3.31 -0.94 7.55
C SER A 75 -4.35 -0.68 6.46
N ILE A 76 -4.36 0.54 5.90
CA ILE A 76 -5.20 0.94 4.77
C ILE A 76 -4.78 0.14 3.52
N SER A 77 -3.48 0.10 3.20
CA SER A 77 -2.99 -0.71 2.07
C SER A 77 -3.32 -2.19 2.21
N ILE A 78 -3.20 -2.77 3.41
CA ILE A 78 -3.55 -4.18 3.62
C ILE A 78 -5.05 -4.41 3.38
N ALA A 79 -5.91 -3.50 3.86
CA ALA A 79 -7.36 -3.57 3.62
C ALA A 79 -7.69 -3.48 2.13
N GLU A 80 -7.05 -2.56 1.42
CA GLU A 80 -7.21 -2.39 -0.03
C GLU A 80 -6.77 -3.63 -0.80
N ILE A 81 -5.63 -4.23 -0.45
CA ILE A 81 -5.17 -5.48 -1.05
C ILE A 81 -6.21 -6.60 -0.84
N ILE A 82 -6.72 -6.77 0.39
CA ILE A 82 -7.77 -7.77 0.68
C ILE A 82 -9.00 -7.53 -0.18
N MET A 83 -9.45 -6.28 -0.29
CA MET A 83 -10.63 -5.92 -1.09
C MET A 83 -10.40 -6.06 -2.59
N MET A 84 -9.19 -5.78 -3.09
CA MET A 84 -8.79 -5.99 -4.49
C MET A 84 -8.84 -7.47 -4.87
N PHE A 85 -8.34 -8.37 -4.01
CA PHE A 85 -8.43 -9.82 -4.25
C PHE A 85 -9.87 -10.35 -4.29
N ASN A 86 -10.85 -9.55 -3.87
CA ASN A 86 -12.27 -9.88 -3.85
C ASN A 86 -13.09 -9.00 -4.81
N ASP A 87 -12.44 -8.26 -5.71
CA ASP A 87 -13.07 -7.34 -6.68
C ASP A 87 -14.02 -6.31 -6.02
N ARG A 88 -13.76 -5.93 -4.77
CA ARG A 88 -14.60 -4.99 -3.98
C ARG A 88 -14.17 -3.53 -4.14
N ILE A 89 -13.01 -3.28 -4.74
CA ILE A 89 -12.45 -1.96 -5.01
C ILE A 89 -11.91 -1.94 -6.44
N ASP A 90 -12.29 -0.90 -7.17
CA ASP A 90 -11.68 -0.54 -8.44
C ASP A 90 -10.62 0.54 -8.19
N ILE A 91 -9.37 0.19 -8.41
CA ILE A 91 -8.22 1.08 -8.25
C ILE A 91 -8.37 2.34 -9.12
N GLU A 92 -8.95 2.20 -10.32
CA GLU A 92 -9.07 3.31 -11.28
C GLU A 92 -9.93 4.45 -10.72
N GLN A 93 -10.94 4.10 -9.92
CA GLN A 93 -11.83 5.06 -9.27
C GLN A 93 -11.18 5.75 -8.07
N MET A 94 -10.04 5.24 -7.59
CA MET A 94 -9.29 5.82 -6.48
C MET A 94 -8.20 6.80 -6.95
N ILE A 95 -7.95 6.88 -8.26
CA ILE A 95 -6.96 7.82 -8.82
C ILE A 95 -7.59 9.21 -8.90
N GLU A 96 -7.13 10.09 -8.03
CA GLU A 96 -7.43 11.52 -8.15
C GLU A 96 -6.74 12.10 -9.38
N ASN A 97 -7.45 12.95 -10.13
CA ASN A 97 -6.93 13.63 -11.34
C ASN A 97 -6.34 12.67 -12.39
N LYS A 98 -6.96 11.49 -12.55
CA LYS A 98 -6.55 10.45 -13.50
C LYS A 98 -6.28 11.04 -14.89
N GLU A 99 -7.26 11.69 -15.51
CA GLU A 99 -7.14 12.19 -16.88
C GLU A 99 -6.01 13.21 -17.06
N GLU A 100 -5.82 14.11 -16.11
CA GLU A 100 -4.72 15.08 -16.12
C GLU A 100 -3.36 14.36 -16.04
N SER A 101 -3.23 13.43 -15.10
CA SER A 101 -2.01 12.64 -14.92
C SER A 101 -1.67 11.81 -16.16
N LEU A 102 -2.68 11.17 -16.77
CA LEU A 102 -2.52 10.42 -18.03
C LEU A 102 -2.07 11.34 -19.17
N ALA A 103 -2.64 12.55 -19.29
CA ALA A 103 -2.28 13.51 -20.33
C ALA A 103 -0.83 14.01 -20.19
N THR A 104 -0.40 14.31 -18.97
CA THR A 104 0.99 14.68 -18.68
C THR A 104 1.94 13.54 -19.02
N LEU A 105 1.62 12.31 -18.61
CA LEU A 105 2.44 11.12 -18.91
C LEU A 105 2.57 10.89 -20.41
N ARG A 106 1.47 10.98 -21.17
CA ARG A 106 1.48 10.84 -22.63
C ARG A 106 2.37 11.88 -23.29
N THR A 107 2.27 13.14 -22.86
CA THR A 107 3.09 14.24 -23.38
C THR A 107 4.58 14.00 -23.12
N LEU A 108 4.93 13.57 -21.91
CA LEU A 108 6.31 13.29 -21.53
C LEU A 108 6.91 12.12 -22.32
N ILE A 109 6.12 11.08 -22.60
CA ILE A 109 6.56 9.92 -23.37
C ILE A 109 6.71 10.27 -24.85
N GLN A 110 5.71 10.94 -25.44
CA GLN A 110 5.71 11.28 -26.87
C GLN A 110 6.84 12.25 -27.24
N ASN A 111 7.23 13.14 -26.33
CA ASN A 111 8.27 14.13 -26.59
C ASN A 111 9.69 13.60 -26.37
N ASN A 112 9.87 12.34 -26.00
CA ASN A 112 11.16 11.82 -25.55
C ASN A 112 11.67 10.69 -26.47
N GLN A 113 12.70 10.99 -27.26
CA GLN A 113 13.26 10.06 -28.24
C GLN A 113 14.10 8.94 -27.61
N ASN A 114 14.53 9.10 -26.36
CA ASN A 114 15.47 8.19 -25.70
C ASN A 114 14.79 7.20 -24.73
N GLY A 115 13.44 7.12 -24.78
CA GLY A 115 12.65 6.35 -23.83
C GLY A 115 12.43 7.08 -22.49
N THR A 116 11.47 6.60 -21.70
CA THR A 116 11.10 7.19 -20.40
C THR A 116 11.25 6.14 -19.30
N ILE A 117 11.90 6.50 -18.19
CA ILE A 117 12.07 5.64 -17.02
C ILE A 117 11.13 6.10 -15.91
N PHE A 118 10.27 5.18 -15.46
CA PHE A 118 9.41 5.40 -14.29
C PHE A 118 10.09 4.87 -13.04
N ILE A 119 10.37 5.75 -12.08
CA ILE A 119 10.91 5.39 -10.78
C ILE A 119 9.81 5.57 -9.74
N THR A 120 9.46 4.48 -9.05
CA THR A 120 8.46 4.50 -7.99
C THR A 120 9.14 4.11 -6.67
N ALA A 121 8.76 4.81 -5.59
CA ALA A 121 9.09 4.33 -4.26
C ALA A 121 8.13 3.19 -3.89
N HIS A 122 8.58 2.23 -3.09
CA HIS A 122 7.69 1.20 -2.52
C HIS A 122 6.83 1.81 -1.38
N PHE A 123 6.04 2.83 -1.72
CA PHE A 123 5.18 3.59 -0.84
C PHE A 123 3.74 3.26 -1.20
N GLN A 124 2.99 2.65 -0.27
CA GLN A 124 1.58 2.27 -0.41
C GLN A 124 1.24 1.49 -1.72
N THR A 125 1.11 0.17 -1.58
CA THR A 125 0.59 -0.79 -2.60
C THR A 125 1.28 -0.80 -3.97
N GLY A 126 2.39 -1.56 -4.10
CA GLY A 126 3.01 -1.86 -5.41
C GLY A 126 2.07 -2.54 -6.43
N ASN A 127 0.97 -3.15 -5.96
CA ASN A 127 -0.07 -3.73 -6.81
C ASN A 127 -0.87 -2.67 -7.58
N PHE A 128 -0.94 -1.42 -7.08
CA PHE A 128 -1.53 -0.29 -7.80
C PHE A 128 -0.79 -0.05 -9.11
N TRP A 129 0.54 0.09 -9.02
CA TRP A 129 1.39 0.36 -10.18
C TRP A 129 1.41 -0.78 -11.18
N HIS A 130 1.44 -2.03 -10.72
CA HIS A 130 1.41 -3.18 -11.63
C HIS A 130 0.14 -3.19 -12.49
N ASN A 131 -1.03 -2.96 -11.89
CA ASN A 131 -2.30 -2.91 -12.61
C ASN A 131 -2.43 -1.65 -13.48
N PHE A 132 -1.96 -0.50 -12.99
CA PHE A 132 -1.96 0.76 -13.73
C PHE A 132 -1.09 0.69 -14.99
N CYS A 133 0.13 0.14 -14.87
CA CYS A 133 1.04 -0.04 -16.01
C CYS A 133 0.56 -1.10 -17.01
N GLN A 134 -0.16 -2.15 -16.58
CA GLN A 134 -0.71 -3.15 -17.50
C GLN A 134 -1.90 -2.65 -18.32
N LYS A 135 -2.66 -1.69 -17.80
CA LYS A 135 -3.86 -1.14 -18.45
C LYS A 135 -3.60 0.17 -19.21
N MET A 136 -2.54 0.89 -18.88
CA MET A 136 -2.00 1.91 -19.77
C MET A 136 -1.25 1.19 -20.89
N ASP A 137 -1.98 0.85 -21.96
CA ASP A 137 -1.42 0.39 -23.24
C ASP A 137 -0.37 1.39 -23.76
N PHE A 138 0.87 1.29 -23.26
CA PHE A 138 2.05 2.00 -23.76
C PHE A 138 2.88 1.14 -24.71
N LEU A 139 2.28 0.11 -25.29
CA LEU A 139 2.82 -0.69 -26.39
C LEU A 139 1.78 -0.80 -27.51
#